data_AF-A0A7R9IA41-F1
#
_entry.id   AF-A0A7R9IA41-F1
#
_cell.length_a   1.000
_cell.length_b   1.000
_cell.length_c   1.000
_cell.angle_alpha   90.00
_cell.angle_beta   90.00
_cell.angle_gamma   90.00
#
_symmetry.space_group_name_H-M   'P 1'
#
loop_
_entity.id
_entity.type
_entity.pdbx_description
1 polymer ?
#
loop_
_entity_poly.entity_id
_entity_poly.type
_entity_poly.pdbx_seq_one_letter_code
_entity_poly.pdbx_strand_id
1 'polypeptide(L)'
;VLLLWRLLHKLIIVTKYYGHLVSVGDGVTHAKLTLAAMDYDCPEFYCLPVNMDAGSRELLLAIAWLLANKNILDILYQTKLQNFVQEMDFDSGKLPNQ
;
A
#
# COMPACT_ATOMS: atom_id res chain seq x y z
N VAL A 1 -0.50 15.59 -6.52
CA VAL A 1 -0.65 15.16 -5.11
C VAL A 1 -1.56 13.93 -4.98
N LEU A 2 -2.80 13.95 -5.50
CA LEU A 2 -3.74 12.82 -5.47
C LEU A 2 -3.15 11.45 -5.84
N LEU A 3 -2.34 11.39 -6.90
CA LEU A 3 -1.69 10.13 -7.33
C LEU A 3 -0.72 9.58 -6.27
N LEU A 4 -0.01 10.46 -5.54
CA LEU A 4 0.90 10.04 -4.47
C LEU A 4 0.14 9.47 -3.28
N TRP A 5 -0.98 10.09 -2.90
CA TRP A 5 -1.88 9.53 -1.88
C TRP A 5 -2.40 8.14 -2.27
N ARG A 6 -2.88 7.99 -3.51
CA ARG A 6 -3.35 6.70 -4.03
C ARG A 6 -2.24 5.64 -4.03
N LEU A 7 -1.03 6.02 -4.42
CA LEU A 7 0.12 5.12 -4.43
C LEU A 7 0.48 4.69 -3.00
N LEU A 8 0.61 5.64 -2.07
CA LEU A 8 0.89 5.37 -0.66
C LEU A 8 -0.16 4.42 -0.06
N HIS A 9 -1.43 4.72 -0.27
CA HIS A 9 -2.52 3.88 0.23
C HIS A 9 -2.49 2.46 -0.33
N LYS A 10 -2.20 2.30 -1.63
CA LYS A 10 -2.03 0.97 -2.24
C LYS A 10 -0.85 0.20 -1.64
N LEU A 11 0.29 0.86 -1.43
CA LEU A 11 1.46 0.23 -0.81
C LEU A 11 1.11 -0.27 0.59
N ILE A 12 0.46 0.57 1.40
CA ILE A 12 -0.01 0.21 2.74
C ILE A 12 -0.93 -1.02 2.70
N ILE A 13 -1.93 -1.05 1.81
CA ILE A 13 -2.83 -2.22 1.66
C ILE A 13 -2.05 -3.49 1.32
N VAL A 14 -1.12 -3.42 0.37
CA VAL A 14 -0.34 -4.59 -0.06
C VAL A 14 0.50 -5.15 1.08
N THR A 15 1.03 -4.29 1.95
CA THR A 15 1.79 -4.76 3.11
C THR A 15 0.95 -5.52 4.13
N LYS A 16 -0.39 -5.49 4.02
CA LYS A 16 -1.36 -6.08 4.96
C LYS A 16 -1.13 -5.66 6.42
N TYR A 17 -0.38 -4.58 6.65
CA TYR A 17 -0.18 -4.03 7.98
C TYR A 17 -1.51 -3.49 8.50
N TYR A 18 -1.93 -4.00 9.65
CA TYR A 18 -3.10 -3.53 10.39
C TYR A 18 -4.39 -3.45 9.57
N GLY A 19 -4.73 -4.52 8.84
CA GLY A 19 -5.96 -4.57 8.02
C GLY A 19 -7.28 -4.27 8.75
N HIS A 20 -7.30 -4.27 10.09
CA HIS A 20 -8.45 -3.84 10.88
C HIS A 20 -8.62 -2.31 10.94
N LEU A 21 -7.57 -1.52 10.67
CA LEU A 21 -7.65 -0.05 10.62
C LEU A 21 -8.32 0.44 9.33
N VAL A 22 -8.47 -0.42 8.33
CA VAL A 22 -9.14 -0.12 7.04
C VAL A 22 -10.61 0.31 7.25
N SER A 23 -11.24 -0.08 8.37
CA SER A 23 -12.61 0.34 8.67
C SER A 23 -12.73 1.74 9.28
N VAL A 24 -11.60 2.41 9.55
CA VAL A 24 -11.55 3.69 10.28
C VAL A 24 -11.34 4.85 9.29
N GLY A 25 -12.43 5.27 8.65
CA GLY A 25 -12.47 6.55 7.90
C GLY A 25 -12.00 6.50 6.45
N ASP A 26 -11.67 7.67 5.90
CA ASP A 26 -11.20 7.83 4.52
C ASP A 26 -9.75 7.34 4.33
N GLY A 27 -9.32 7.17 3.07
CA GLY A 27 -7.99 6.64 2.74
C GLY A 27 -6.80 7.48 3.23
N VAL A 28 -6.97 8.78 3.49
CA VAL A 28 -5.92 9.64 4.09
C VAL A 28 -5.80 9.32 5.56
N THR A 29 -6.93 9.27 6.27
CA THR A 29 -6.98 8.94 7.71
C THR A 29 -6.38 7.55 7.95
N HIS A 30 -6.77 6.57 7.15
CA HIS A 30 -6.21 5.22 7.21
C HIS A 30 -4.69 5.20 6.97
N ALA A 31 -4.20 5.92 5.96
CA ALA A 31 -2.76 5.98 5.66
C ALA A 31 -1.96 6.61 6.82
N LYS A 32 -2.48 7.68 7.43
CA LYS A 32 -1.86 8.32 8.60
C LYS A 32 -1.81 7.39 9.80
N LEU A 33 -2.93 6.79 10.18
CA LEU A 33 -2.97 5.87 11.31
C LEU A 33 -2.03 4.68 11.12
N THR A 34 -1.97 4.13 9.90
CA THR A 34 -1.10 2.99 9.61
C THR A 34 0.37 3.38 9.71
N LEU A 35 0.78 4.51 9.13
CA LEU A 35 2.16 4.97 9.24
C LEU A 35 2.55 5.32 10.68
N ALA A 36 1.63 5.88 11.47
CA ALA A 36 1.84 6.11 12.90
C ALA A 36 2.03 4.79 13.66
N ALA A 37 1.22 3.77 13.37
CA ALA A 37 1.36 2.44 13.95
C ALA A 37 2.66 1.72 13.53
N MET A 38 3.33 2.18 12.48
CA MET A 38 4.63 1.69 12.02
C MET A 38 5.80 2.58 12.51
N ASP A 39 5.56 3.51 13.44
CA ASP A 39 6.56 4.44 13.97
C ASP A 39 7.22 5.36 12.92
N TYR A 40 6.45 5.79 11.89
CA TYR A 40 6.95 6.78 10.93
C TYR A 40 7.03 8.18 11.56
N ASP A 41 8.24 8.60 11.95
CA ASP A 41 8.47 9.87 12.63
C ASP A 41 8.61 11.06 11.66
N CYS A 42 7.49 11.52 11.10
CA CYS A 42 7.42 12.76 10.32
C CYS A 42 6.16 13.55 10.68
N PRO A 43 6.23 14.48 11.66
CA PRO A 43 5.11 15.30 12.09
C PRO A 43 4.42 16.06 10.95
N GLU A 44 5.19 16.56 9.99
CA GLU A 44 4.69 17.34 8.86
C GLU A 44 3.74 16.52 7.97
N PHE A 45 3.97 15.21 7.85
CA PHE A 45 3.08 14.30 7.13
C PHE A 45 1.71 14.20 7.82
N TYR A 46 1.68 14.15 9.16
CA TYR A 46 0.42 14.06 9.90
C TYR A 46 -0.38 15.35 9.87
N CYS A 47 0.27 16.49 9.64
CA CYS A 47 -0.38 17.79 9.46
C CYS A 47 -0.99 17.99 8.06
N LEU A 48 -0.77 17.09 7.10
CA LEU A 48 -1.31 17.25 5.74
C LEU A 48 -2.84 17.29 5.72
N PRO A 49 -3.47 18.09 4.85
CA PRO A 49 -4.92 18.16 4.80
C PRO A 49 -5.52 16.90 4.16
N VAL A 50 -6.73 16.55 4.59
CA VAL A 50 -7.47 15.36 4.10
C VAL A 50 -8.02 15.52 2.68
N ASN A 51 -8.09 16.75 2.15
CA ASN A 51 -8.53 17.03 0.78
C ASN A 51 -7.50 16.64 -0.30
N MET A 52 -6.31 16.14 0.08
CA MET A 52 -5.26 15.65 -0.84
C MET A 52 -4.68 16.73 -1.78
N ASP A 53 -4.81 18.02 -1.45
CA ASP A 53 -4.39 19.13 -2.31
C ASP A 53 -2.91 19.52 -2.15
N ALA A 54 -2.24 19.09 -1.08
CA ALA A 54 -0.85 19.45 -0.77
C ALA A 54 -0.04 18.28 -0.18
N GLY A 55 1.29 18.48 -0.04
CA GLY A 55 2.17 17.55 0.67
C GLY A 55 2.98 16.60 -0.21
N SER A 56 3.27 16.94 -1.47
CA SER A 56 4.01 16.06 -2.38
C SER A 56 5.34 15.56 -1.80
N ARG A 57 6.06 16.43 -1.07
CA ARG A 57 7.36 16.09 -0.47
C ARG A 57 7.19 15.08 0.66
N GLU A 58 6.29 15.35 1.58
CA GLU A 58 5.99 14.52 2.75
C GLU A 58 5.46 13.15 2.32
N LEU A 59 4.65 13.11 1.26
CA LEU A 59 4.16 11.88 0.64
C LEU A 59 5.29 11.08 -0.02
N LEU A 60 6.18 11.73 -0.77
CA LEU A 60 7.33 11.05 -1.39
C LEU A 60 8.26 10.48 -0.31
N LEU A 61 8.50 11.21 0.77
CA LEU A 61 9.28 10.73 1.91
C LEU A 61 8.62 9.52 2.57
N ALA A 62 7.30 9.57 2.81
CA ALA A 62 6.57 8.45 3.39
C ALA A 62 6.61 7.20 2.49
N ILE A 63 6.47 7.38 1.17
CA ILE A 63 6.57 6.28 0.19
C ILE A 63 8.00 5.71 0.17
N ALA A 64 9.02 6.57 0.10
CA ALA A 64 10.41 6.13 0.08
C ALA A 64 10.79 5.41 1.38
N TRP A 65 10.36 5.94 2.52
CA TRP A 65 10.52 5.30 3.82
C TRP A 65 9.84 3.94 3.84
N LEU A 66 8.57 3.85 3.43
CA LEU A 66 7.82 2.61 3.40
C LEU A 66 8.54 1.55 2.53
N LEU A 67 8.98 1.93 1.33
CA LEU A 67 9.75 1.04 0.43
C LEU A 67 11.10 0.59 1.01
N ALA A 68 11.75 1.45 1.80
CA ALA A 68 13.02 1.13 2.45
C ALA A 68 12.84 0.27 3.71
N ASN A 69 11.74 0.44 4.44
CA ASN A 69 11.60 -0.06 5.80
C ASN A 69 10.98 -1.47 5.86
N LYS A 70 11.65 -2.42 5.22
CA LYS A 70 11.43 -3.88 5.19
C LYS A 70 10.70 -4.39 3.98
N ASN A 71 11.41 -5.12 3.12
CA ASN A 71 10.90 -6.19 2.25
C ASN A 71 9.59 -5.91 1.49
N ILE A 72 9.11 -4.68 1.33
CA ILE A 72 7.88 -4.39 0.58
C ILE A 72 8.11 -4.71 -0.88
N LEU A 73 9.31 -4.42 -1.39
CA LEU A 73 9.71 -4.85 -2.72
C LEU A 73 9.67 -6.38 -2.84
N ASP A 74 10.12 -7.12 -1.82
CA ASP A 74 10.03 -8.58 -1.81
C ASP A 74 8.58 -9.06 -1.70
N ILE A 75 7.75 -8.46 -0.85
CA ILE A 75 6.32 -8.78 -0.71
C ILE A 75 5.60 -8.50 -2.04
N LEU A 76 5.89 -7.38 -2.69
CA LEU A 76 5.35 -7.03 -4.00
C LEU A 76 5.80 -8.03 -5.07
N TYR A 77 7.07 -8.41 -5.07
CA TYR A 77 7.63 -9.39 -5.99
C TYR A 77 7.00 -10.77 -5.78
N GLN A 78 6.91 -11.24 -4.54
CA GLN A 78 6.27 -12.51 -4.17
C GLN A 78 4.77 -12.52 -4.50
N THR A 79 4.06 -11.42 -4.22
CA THR A 79 2.63 -11.30 -4.57
C THR A 79 2.43 -11.35 -6.08
N LYS A 80 3.30 -10.67 -6.85
CA LYS A 80 3.24 -10.70 -8.32
C LYS A 80 3.56 -12.09 -8.87
N LEU A 81 4.55 -12.79 -8.30
CA LEU A 81 4.86 -14.18 -8.64
C LEU A 81 3.69 -15.12 -8.35
N GLN A 82 3.05 -15.00 -7.18
CA GLN A 82 1.90 -15.82 -6.82
C GLN A 82 0.71 -15.61 -7.78
N ASN A 83 0.40 -14.36 -8.11
CA ASN A 83 -0.66 -14.06 -9.09
C ASN A 83 -0.33 -14.62 -10.47
N PHE A 84 0.92 -14.50 -10.92
CA PHE A 84 1.37 -15.05 -12.19
C PHE A 84 1.28 -16.59 -12.23
N VAL A 85 1.67 -17.27 -11.15
CA VAL A 85 1.52 -18.73 -11.02
C VAL A 85 0.05 -19.16 -11.05
N GLN A 86 -0.84 -18.41 -10.38
CA GLN A 86 -2.28 -18.67 -10.42
C GLN A 86 -2.88 -18.50 -11.82
N GLU A 87 -2.43 -17.50 -12.58
CA GLU A 87 -2.84 -17.28 -13.96
C GLU A 87 -2.37 -18.41 -14.89
N MET A 88 -1.16 -18.96 -14.66
CA MET A 88 -0.65 -20.11 -15.41
C MET A 88 -1.36 -21.42 -15.08
N ASP A 89 -1.70 -21.67 -13.80
CA ASP A 89 -2.48 -22.86 -13.39
C ASP A 89 -3.86 -22.87 -14.07
N PHE A 90 -4.50 -21.70 -14.24
CA PHE A 90 -5.77 -21.58 -14.96
C PHE A 90 -5.66 -21.89 -16.45
N ASP A 91 -4.56 -21.51 -17.10
CA ASP A 91 -4.36 -21.74 -18.55
C ASP A 91 -3.94 -23.20 -18.86
N SER A 92 -3.43 -23.92 -17.86
CA SER A 92 -3.17 -25.37 -17.95
C SER A 92 -4.45 -26.23 -17.84
N GLY A 93 -5.59 -25.61 -17.50
CA GLY A 93 -6.90 -26.24 -17.36
C GLY A 93 -7.59 -26.60 -18.68
N LYS A 94 -6.96 -27.43 -19.52
CA LYS A 94 -7.74 -28.28 -20.43
C LYS A 94 -8.32 -29.44 -19.61
N LEU A 95 -9.65 -29.43 -19.46
CA LEU A 95 -10.55 -30.53 -19.85
C LEU A 95 -12.01 -30.15 -19.53
N PRO A 96 -12.82 -29.68 -20.50
CA PRO A 96 -14.23 -30.00 -20.52
C PRO A 96 -14.39 -31.20 -21.45
N ASN A 97 -14.30 -32.40 -20.88
CA ASN A 97 -14.83 -33.63 -21.47
C ASN A 97 -15.25 -34.54 -20.32
N GLN A 98 -16.43 -34.28 -19.77
CA GLN A 98 -17.39 -35.30 -19.33
C GLN A 98 -18.80 -34.77 -19.58
#